data_AF-A0A1W2BB03-F1
#
_entry.id   AF-A0A1W2BB03-F1
#
_cell.length_a   1.000
_cell.length_b   1.000
_cell.length_c   1.000
_cell.angle_alpha   90.00
_cell.angle_beta   90.00
_cell.angle_gamma   90.00
#
_symmetry.space_group_name_H-M   'P 1'
#
loop_
_entity.id
_entity.type
_entity.pdbx_description
1 polymer ?
#
loop_
_entity_poly.entity_id
_entity_poly.type
_entity_poly.pdbx_seq_one_letter_code
_entity_poly.pdbx_strand_id
1 'polypeptide(L)'
;MQTAVHKAFEDKRMVLAALLERSQEARNEAFARIGKGAPRYQASGKGRTWDVVEIATGVVQGFTYSYRAALQFVDAMEAGAASKQGGMQ
;
A
#
# COMPACT_ATOMS: atom_id res chain seq x y z
N MET A 1 31.42 35.28 -18.25
CA MET A 1 30.08 35.32 -18.86
C MET A 1 29.09 34.89 -17.78
N GLN A 2 28.50 35.85 -17.08
CA GLN A 2 27.62 35.57 -15.94
C GLN A 2 26.19 35.51 -16.48
N THR A 3 25.69 34.32 -16.78
CA THR A 3 24.27 34.14 -17.12
C THR A 3 23.47 34.29 -15.85
N ALA A 4 23.14 35.54 -15.50
CA ALA A 4 22.14 35.82 -14.48
C ALA A 4 20.83 35.19 -14.97
N VAL A 5 20.46 34.06 -14.36
CA VAL A 5 19.19 33.40 -14.63
C VAL A 5 18.11 34.39 -14.23
N HIS A 6 17.33 34.86 -15.20
CA HIS A 6 16.26 35.82 -14.95
C HIS A 6 15.29 35.22 -13.92
N LYS A 7 14.96 35.97 -12.85
CA LYS A 7 14.22 35.51 -11.65
C LYS A 7 13.01 34.60 -11.97
N ALA A 8 12.25 34.92 -13.01
CA ALA A 8 11.12 34.11 -13.48
C ALA A 8 11.49 32.66 -13.87
N PHE A 9 12.72 32.39 -14.29
CA PHE A 9 13.22 31.03 -14.55
C PHE A 9 13.63 30.32 -13.27
N GLU A 10 14.16 31.02 -12.26
CA GLU A 10 14.45 30.43 -10.94
C GLU A 10 13.17 30.01 -10.23
N ASP A 11 12.14 30.86 -10.24
CA ASP A 11 10.83 30.57 -9.66
C ASP A 11 10.21 29.32 -10.33
N LYS A 12 10.28 29.24 -11.66
CA LYS A 12 9.84 28.04 -12.40
C LYS A 12 10.65 26.80 -12.04
N ARG A 13 11.96 26.94 -11.84
CA ARG A 13 12.83 25.81 -11.45
C ARG A 13 12.43 25.26 -10.08
N MET A 14 12.12 26.13 -9.11
CA MET A 14 11.66 25.72 -7.79
C MET A 14 10.32 24.98 -7.85
N VAL A 15 9.37 25.50 -8.65
CA VAL A 15 8.07 24.84 -8.85
C VAL A 15 8.24 23.46 -9.49
N LEU A 16 9.08 23.35 -10.52
CA LEU A 16 9.36 22.06 -11.18
C LEU A 16 10.03 21.06 -10.23
N ALA A 17 10.94 21.53 -9.37
CA ALA A 17 11.57 20.68 -8.36
C ALA A 17 10.55 20.14 -7.36
N ALA A 18 9.64 20.98 -6.86
CA ALA A 18 8.59 20.57 -5.94
C ALA A 18 7.58 19.59 -6.58
N LEU A 19 7.26 19.77 -7.87
CA LEU A 19 6.42 18.84 -8.62
C LEU A 19 7.10 17.50 -8.83
N LEU A 20 8.42 17.50 -9.10
CA LEU A 20 9.20 16.28 -9.25
C LEU A 20 9.23 15.48 -7.94
N GLU A 21 9.49 16.14 -6.81
CA GLU A 21 9.49 15.52 -5.49
C GLU A 21 8.15 14.84 -5.20
N ARG A 22 7.03 15.56 -5.35
CA ARG A 22 5.68 14.99 -5.15
C ARG A 22 5.37 13.82 -6.11
N SER A 23 5.86 13.90 -7.34
CA SER A 23 5.69 12.82 -8.33
C SER A 23 6.49 11.58 -7.96
N GLN A 24 7.68 11.75 -7.38
CA GLN A 24 8.50 10.65 -6.88
C GLN A 24 7.85 9.98 -5.68
N GLU A 25 7.29 10.74 -4.74
CA GLU A 25 6.54 10.21 -3.61
C GLU A 25 5.34 9.36 -4.07
N ALA A 26 4.50 9.90 -4.95
CA ALA A 26 3.34 9.17 -5.49
C ALA A 26 3.75 7.90 -6.24
N ARG A 27 4.87 7.94 -6.96
CA ARG A 27 5.43 6.78 -7.66
C ARG A 27 5.95 5.73 -6.68
N ASN A 28 6.65 6.14 -5.63
CA ASN A 28 7.14 5.24 -4.58
C ASN A 28 5.98 4.56 -3.87
N GLU A 29 4.91 5.30 -3.56
CA GLU A 29 3.69 4.74 -2.99
C GLU A 29 3.03 3.72 -3.94
N ALA A 30 2.91 4.04 -5.23
CA ALA A 30 2.37 3.12 -6.23
C ALA A 30 3.22 1.85 -6.34
N PHE A 31 4.55 1.97 -6.39
CA PHE A 31 5.44 0.81 -6.41
C PHE A 31 5.39 0.00 -5.12
N ALA A 32 5.26 0.64 -3.96
CA ALA A 32 5.08 -0.06 -2.69
C ALA A 32 3.76 -0.85 -2.66
N ARG A 33 2.70 -0.33 -3.30
CA ARG A 33 1.41 -1.05 -3.46
C ARG A 33 1.54 -2.23 -4.42
N ILE A 34 2.30 -2.09 -5.51
CA ILE A 34 2.56 -3.17 -6.49
C ILE A 34 3.47 -4.26 -5.89
N GLY A 35 4.52 -3.86 -5.16
CA GLY A 35 5.52 -4.76 -4.59
C GLY A 35 4.99 -5.69 -3.50
N LYS A 36 3.81 -5.37 -2.92
CA LYS A 36 3.14 -6.22 -1.93
C LYS A 36 2.49 -7.47 -2.53
N GLY A 37 2.43 -7.61 -3.86
CA GLY A 37 1.76 -8.73 -4.52
C GLY A 37 0.23 -8.66 -4.41
N ALA A 38 -0.46 -9.62 -5.02
CA ALA A 38 -1.91 -9.72 -4.88
C ALA A 38 -2.26 -10.13 -3.43
N PRO A 39 -3.24 -9.49 -2.77
CA PRO A 39 -3.70 -9.91 -1.44
C PRO A 39 -4.11 -11.38 -1.46
N ARG A 40 -3.73 -12.13 -0.43
CA ARG A 40 -4.14 -13.53 -0.23
C ARG A 40 -5.41 -13.62 0.60
N TYR A 41 -5.63 -12.67 1.51
CA TYR A 41 -6.76 -12.62 2.42
C TYR A 41 -7.62 -11.37 2.20
N GLN A 42 -8.91 -11.50 2.46
CA GLN A 42 -9.89 -10.42 2.34
C GLN A 42 -10.84 -10.41 3.55
N ALA A 43 -11.24 -9.21 3.98
CA ALA A 43 -12.37 -9.04 4.89
C ALA A 43 -13.68 -9.00 4.09
N SER A 44 -14.59 -9.94 4.36
CA SER A 44 -15.92 -10.05 3.75
C SER A 44 -17.00 -9.74 4.79
N GLY A 45 -17.85 -8.76 4.50
CA GLY A 45 -18.98 -8.43 5.35
C GLY A 45 -20.08 -9.51 5.31
N LYS A 46 -20.52 -9.97 6.49
CA LYS A 46 -21.65 -10.89 6.68
C LYS A 46 -22.63 -10.30 7.68
N GLY A 47 -23.32 -9.24 7.26
CA GLY A 47 -24.27 -8.51 8.10
C GLY A 47 -23.57 -7.75 9.23
N ARG A 48 -23.56 -8.30 10.45
CA ARG A 48 -22.95 -7.66 11.64
C ARG A 48 -21.52 -8.12 11.93
N THR A 49 -21.04 -9.13 11.20
CA THR A 49 -19.68 -9.66 11.34
C THR A 49 -18.90 -9.48 10.06
N TRP A 50 -17.60 -9.57 10.19
CA TRP A 50 -16.62 -9.50 9.12
C TRP A 50 -15.78 -10.76 9.16
N ASP A 51 -15.91 -11.59 8.14
CA ASP A 51 -15.13 -12.81 7.98
C ASP A 51 -13.82 -12.49 7.28
N VAL A 52 -12.71 -13.05 7.75
CA VAL A 52 -11.43 -13.00 7.06
C VAL A 52 -11.31 -14.28 6.26
N VAL A 53 -11.30 -14.16 4.93
CA VAL A 53 -11.30 -15.29 4.00
C VAL A 53 -10.01 -15.33 3.21
N GLU A 54 -9.50 -16.54 2.95
CA GLU A 54 -8.47 -16.72 1.92
C GLU A 54 -9.12 -16.66 0.54
N ILE A 55 -8.65 -15.77 -0.33
CA ILE A 55 -9.29 -15.46 -1.61
C ILE A 55 -9.27 -16.66 -2.56
N ALA A 56 -8.15 -17.40 -2.59
CA ALA A 56 -7.98 -18.52 -3.52
C ALA A 56 -8.87 -19.73 -3.19
N THR A 57 -9.10 -19.99 -1.91
CA THR A 57 -9.81 -21.19 -1.44
C THR A 57 -11.23 -20.90 -0.96
N GLY A 58 -11.54 -19.64 -0.65
CA GLY A 58 -12.79 -19.24 -0.01
C GLY A 58 -12.89 -19.66 1.47
N VAL A 59 -11.83 -20.23 2.06
CA VAL A 59 -11.85 -20.71 3.44
C VAL A 59 -11.83 -19.54 4.41
N VAL A 60 -12.76 -19.55 5.37
CA VAL A 60 -12.83 -18.58 6.47
C VAL A 60 -11.76 -18.91 7.50
N GLN A 61 -10.85 -17.97 7.74
CA GLN A 61 -9.76 -18.07 8.71
C GLN A 61 -10.16 -17.56 10.10
N GLY A 62 -11.19 -16.71 10.15
CA GLY A 62 -11.75 -16.17 11.39
C GLY A 62 -12.80 -15.11 11.10
N PHE A 63 -13.40 -14.56 12.15
CA PHE A 63 -14.36 -13.47 12.03
C PHE A 63 -14.15 -12.44 13.14
N THR A 64 -14.65 -11.22 12.89
CA THR A 64 -14.65 -10.13 13.86
C THR A 64 -15.98 -9.37 13.80
N TYR A 65 -16.29 -8.60 14.84
CA TYR A 65 -17.51 -7.79 14.90
C TYR A 65 -17.31 -6.35 14.40
N SER A 66 -16.10 -5.98 13.98
CA SER A 66 -15.83 -4.63 13.49
C SER A 66 -14.95 -4.66 12.25
N TYR A 67 -15.26 -3.79 11.29
CA TYR A 67 -14.49 -3.69 10.04
C TYR A 67 -13.01 -3.39 10.31
N ARG A 68 -12.72 -2.49 11.27
CA ARG A 68 -11.35 -2.13 11.63
C ARG A 68 -10.57 -3.33 12.19
N ALA A 69 -11.18 -4.16 13.03
CA ALA A 69 -10.54 -5.37 13.53
C ALA A 69 -10.32 -6.38 12.40
N ALA A 70 -11.27 -6.50 11.45
CA ALA A 70 -11.11 -7.36 10.29
C ALA A 70 -9.90 -6.95 9.42
N LEU A 71 -9.71 -5.66 9.19
CA LEU A 71 -8.54 -5.15 8.45
C LEU A 71 -7.22 -5.46 9.18
N GLN A 72 -7.17 -5.22 10.50
CA GLN A 72 -5.99 -5.55 11.30
C GLN A 72 -5.69 -7.06 11.30
N PHE A 73 -6.73 -7.90 11.27
CA PHE A 73 -6.59 -9.35 11.13
C PHE A 73 -6.02 -9.70 9.76
N VAL A 74 -6.58 -9.14 8.67
CA VAL A 74 -6.05 -9.34 7.30
C VAL A 74 -4.56 -8.96 7.24
N ASP A 75 -4.18 -7.80 7.76
CA ASP A 75 -2.78 -7.35 7.79
C ASP A 75 -1.87 -8.34 8.54
N ALA A 76 -2.33 -8.87 9.68
CA ALA A 76 -1.59 -9.88 10.43
C ALA A 76 -1.44 -11.21 9.66
N MET A 77 -2.48 -11.62 8.94
CA MET A 77 -2.46 -12.83 8.11
C MET A 77 -1.53 -12.69 6.90
N GLU A 78 -1.55 -11.53 6.23
CA GLU A 78 -0.63 -11.23 5.14
C GLU A 78 0.83 -11.21 5.62
N ALA A 79 1.10 -10.57 6.77
CA ALA A 79 2.44 -10.58 7.38
C ALA A 79 2.89 -12.01 7.76
N GLY A 80 1.97 -12.82 8.29
CA GLY A 80 2.21 -14.22 8.61
C GLY A 80 2.46 -15.09 7.36
N ALA A 81 1.78 -14.83 6.26
CA ALA A 81 2.00 -15.55 5.00
C ALA A 81 3.36 -15.18 4.36
N ALA A 82 3.71 -13.90 4.35
CA ALA A 82 4.99 -13.42 3.84
C ALA A 82 6.18 -13.99 4.63
N SER A 83 6.08 -14.07 5.96
CA SER A 83 7.16 -14.62 6.80
C SER A 83 7.38 -16.13 6.59
N LYS A 84 6.32 -16.91 6.33
CA LYS A 84 6.42 -18.35 6.06
C LYS A 84 7.04 -18.66 4.69
N GLN A 85 6.88 -17.77 3.71
CA GLN A 85 7.54 -17.91 2.40
C GLN A 85 9.04 -17.62 2.47
N GLY A 86 9.48 -16.71 3.36
CA GLY A 86 10.90 -16.40 3.56
C GLY A 86 11.71 -17.49 4.29
N GLY A 87 11.05 -18.38 5.02
CA GLY A 87 11.70 -19.49 5.75
C GLY A 87 11.85 -20.80 4.95
N MET A 88 11.40 -20.83 3.69
CA MET A 88 11.54 -22.00 2.79
C MET A 88 12.75 -21.89 1.84
N GLN A 89 13.76 -21.09 2.19
CA GLN A 89 15.07 -21.08 1.51
C GLN A 89 16.10 -21.93 2.27
#